data_AF-A3JKU9-F1
#
_entry.id   AF-A3JKU9-F1
#
_cell.length_a   1.000
_cell.length_b   1.000
_cell.length_c   1.000
_cell.angle_alpha   90.00
_cell.angle_beta   90.00
_cell.angle_gamma   90.00
#
_symmetry.space_group_name_H-M   'P 1'
#
loop_
_entity.id
_entity.type
_entity.pdbx_description
1 polymer ?
#
loop_
_entity_poly.entity_id
_entity_poly.type
_entity_poly.pdbx_seq_one_letter_code
_entity_poly.pdbx_strand_id
1 'polypeptide(L)' 'MGYFEEAAVYSYGEYLAEVDSGRLENVPAPQIAIDYWKLPADATLRDVIIVVRMDEAGHRDVNHRFADSFDH' A
#
# COMPACT_ATOMS: atom_id res chain seq x y z
N MET A 1 5.11 -17.30 -6.43
CA MET A 1 4.93 -15.98 -5.77
C MET A 1 3.68 -15.38 -6.38
N GLY A 2 2.51 -15.51 -5.76
CA GLY A 2 1.26 -15.06 -6.40
C GLY A 2 0.03 -15.14 -5.51
N TYR A 3 0.04 -16.04 -4.53
CA TYR A 3 -1.03 -16.16 -3.53
C TYR A 3 -0.89 -15.21 -2.32
N PHE A 4 0.27 -14.55 -2.13
CA PHE A 4 0.49 -13.63 -1.01
C PHE A 4 0.21 -12.17 -1.36
N GLU A 5 0.32 -11.78 -2.63
CA GLU A 5 0.09 -10.39 -3.06
C GLU A 5 -1.41 -10.04 -3.07
N GLU A 6 -2.28 -10.99 -3.39
CA GLU A 6 -3.72 -10.73 -3.51
C GLU A 6 -4.41 -10.52 -2.14
N ALA A 7 -3.92 -11.19 -1.09
CA ALA A 7 -4.43 -11.00 0.28
C ALA A 7 -3.97 -9.68 0.92
N ALA A 8 -2.77 -9.19 0.56
CA ALA A 8 -2.26 -7.91 1.06
C ALA A 8 -3.07 -6.73 0.51
N VAL A 9 -3.36 -6.71 -0.80
CA VAL A 9 -4.12 -5.62 -1.43
C VAL A 9 -5.55 -5.53 -0.88
N TYR A 10 -6.21 -6.66 -0.61
CA TYR A 10 -7.55 -6.67 0.00
C TYR A 10 -7.53 -6.14 1.43
N SER A 11 -6.52 -6.55 2.22
CA SER A 11 -6.37 -6.14 3.62
C SER A 11 -6.15 -4.62 3.76
N TYR A 12 -5.39 -3.99 2.86
CA TYR A 12 -5.19 -2.53 2.88
C TYR A 12 -6.45 -1.75 2.49
N GLY A 13 -7.31 -2.32 1.64
CA GLY A 13 -8.62 -1.73 1.33
C GLY A 13 -9.56 -1.72 2.53
N GLU A 14 -9.64 -2.84 3.26
CA GLU A 14 -10.43 -2.92 4.49
C GLU A 14 -9.84 -2.01 5.58
N TYR A 15 -8.52 -1.99 5.76
CA TYR A 15 -7.87 -1.09 6.72
C TYR A 15 -8.18 0.39 6.45
N LEU A 16 -8.18 0.82 5.19
CA LEU A 16 -8.58 2.19 4.84
C LEU A 16 -10.05 2.45 5.20
N ALA A 17 -10.95 1.49 4.95
CA ALA A 17 -12.36 1.62 5.30
C ALA A 17 -12.59 1.64 6.83
N GLU A 18 -11.82 0.87 7.60
CA GLU A 18 -11.84 0.90 9.06
C GLU A 18 -11.36 2.25 9.62
N VAL A 19 -10.31 2.83 9.02
CA VAL A 19 -9.82 4.18 9.36
C VAL A 19 -10.86 5.26 8.99
N ASP A 20 -11.40 5.21 7.77
CA ASP A 20 -12.38 6.19 7.28
C ASP A 20 -13.72 6.10 8.05
N SER A 21 -14.09 4.91 8.55
CA SER A 21 -15.27 4.72 9.39
C SER A 21 -15.04 5.05 10.88
N GLY A 22 -13.81 5.39 11.26
CA GLY A 22 -13.43 5.69 12.64
C GLY A 22 -13.36 4.46 13.57
N ARG A 23 -13.43 3.24 13.01
CA ARG A 23 -13.22 1.99 13.77
C ARG A 23 -11.75 1.79 14.12
N LEU A 24 -10.85 2.31 13.29
CA LEU A 24 -9.42 2.36 13.55
C LEU A 24 -8.98 3.82 13.72
N GLU A 25 -8.18 4.11 14.74
CA GLU A 25 -7.69 5.46 14.99
C GLU A 25 -6.71 5.90 13.89
N ASN A 26 -6.95 7.07 13.29
CA ASN A 26 -6.04 7.65 12.30
C ASN A 26 -4.85 8.35 12.99
N VAL A 27 -3.96 7.53 13.57
CA VAL A 27 -2.77 8.02 14.28
C VAL A 27 -1.74 8.63 13.33
N PRO A 28 -0.83 9.49 13.82
CA PRO A 28 0.32 9.96 13.05
C PRO A 28 1.14 8.80 12.49
N ALA A 29 1.63 8.98 11.26
CA ALA A 29 2.47 8.01 10.61
C ALA A 29 3.79 7.81 11.38
N PRO A 30 4.31 6.58 11.48
CA PRO A 30 5.62 6.33 12.05
C PRO A 30 6.71 7.10 11.28
N GLN A 31 7.69 7.66 11.99
CA GLN A 31 8.79 8.43 11.36
C GLN A 31 9.52 7.62 10.27
N ILE A 32 9.71 6.32 10.48
CA ILE A 32 10.32 5.43 9.48
C ILE A 32 9.53 5.38 8.16
N ALA A 33 8.20 5.43 8.22
CA ALA A 33 7.34 5.45 7.04
C ALA A 33 7.39 6.83 6.36
N ILE A 34 7.37 7.90 7.16
CA ILE A 34 7.53 9.27 6.67
C ILE A 34 8.85 9.42 5.91
N ASP A 35 9.94 8.93 6.48
CA ASP A 35 11.27 9.03 5.88
C ASP A 35 11.40 8.16 4.62
N TYR A 36 10.85 6.94 4.64
CA TYR A 36 10.94 5.99 3.54
C TYR A 36 10.15 6.46 2.31
N TRP A 37 8.87 6.82 2.49
CA TRP A 37 8.00 7.29 1.40
C TRP A 37 8.08 8.80 1.18
N LYS A 38 8.92 9.52 1.93
CA LYS A 38 9.06 10.99 1.90
C LYS A 38 7.72 11.71 2.06
N LEU A 39 6.91 11.24 3.01
CA LEU A 39 5.62 11.82 3.31
C LEU A 39 5.77 13.16 4.07
N PRO A 40 4.72 13.98 4.12
CA PRO A 40 4.65 15.12 5.05
C PRO A 40 4.84 14.69 6.50
N ALA A 41 5.37 15.58 7.35
CA ALA A 41 5.60 15.28 8.77
C ALA A 41 4.30 15.13 9.58
N ASP A 42 3.19 15.66 9.06
CA ASP A 42 1.83 15.51 9.58
C ASP A 42 1.07 14.35 8.91
N ALA A 43 1.75 13.51 8.12
CA ALA A 43 1.15 12.35 7.51
C ALA A 43 0.56 11.42 8.57
N THR A 44 -0.54 10.79 8.21
CA THR A 44 -1.30 9.89 9.07
C THR A 44 -1.20 8.45 8.58
N LEU A 45 -1.67 7.51 9.41
CA LEU A 45 -1.76 6.10 9.03
C LEU A 45 -2.52 5.92 7.70
N ARG A 46 -3.55 6.72 7.47
CA ARG A 46 -4.28 6.75 6.19
C ARG A 46 -3.38 7.05 4.99
N ASP A 47 -2.49 8.04 5.11
CA ASP A 47 -1.59 8.45 4.03
C ASP A 47 -0.57 7.36 3.72
N VAL A 48 -0.07 6.68 4.76
CA VAL A 48 0.80 5.50 4.61
C VAL A 48 0.09 4.39 3.86
N ILE A 49 -1.16 4.07 4.19
CA ILE A 49 -1.95 3.03 3.51
C ILE A 49 -2.13 3.36 2.02
N ILE A 50 -2.39 4.63 1.70
CA ILE A 50 -2.57 5.07 0.31
C ILE A 50 -1.28 4.89 -0.49
N VAL A 51 -0.13 5.34 0.01
CA VAL A 51 1.14 5.24 -0.74
C VAL A 51 1.61 3.81 -0.91
N VAL A 52 1.43 2.95 0.11
CA VAL A 52 1.71 1.51 -0.01
C VAL A 52 0.85 0.88 -1.09
N ARG A 53 -0.44 1.22 -1.14
CA ARG A 53 -1.34 0.68 -2.17
C ARG A 53 -0.97 1.15 -3.58
N MET A 54 -0.51 2.40 -3.72
CA MET A 54 -0.02 2.92 -5.00
C MET A 54 1.27 2.22 -5.44
N ASP A 55 2.17 1.93 -4.50
CA ASP A 55 3.42 1.20 -4.75
C ASP A 55 3.15 -0.23 -5.21
N GLU A 56 2.28 -0.97 -4.50
CA GLU A 56 1.85 -2.32 -4.87
C GLU A 56 1.14 -2.36 -6.24
N ALA A 57 0.32 -1.35 -6.57
CA ALA A 57 -0.30 -1.25 -7.89
C ALA A 57 0.74 -1.01 -9.00
N GLY A 58 1.74 -0.15 -8.74
CA GLY A 58 2.84 0.08 -9.68
C GLY A 58 3.74 -1.15 -9.83
N HIS A 59 4.01 -1.87 -8.73
CA HIS A 59 4.77 -3.11 -8.73
C HIS A 59 4.02 -4.22 -9.47
N ARG A 60 2.70 -4.30 -9.34
CA ARG A 60 1.86 -5.21 -10.13
C ARG A 60 2.01 -4.92 -11.62
N ASP A 61 1.96 -3.66 -12.05
CA ASP A 61 2.10 -3.30 -13.48
C ASP A 61 3.51 -3.62 -14.04
N VAL A 62 4.55 -3.43 -13.23
CA VAL A 62 5.93 -3.76 -13.63
C VAL A 62 6.14 -5.28 -13.65
N ASN A 63 5.68 -6.01 -12.63
CA ASN A 63 5.78 -7.47 -12.56
C ASN A 63 4.93 -8.15 -13.66
N HIS A 64 3.77 -7.58 -14.01
CA HIS A 64 2.95 -8.05 -15.13
C HIS A 64 3.65 -7.82 -16.48
N ARG A 65 4.43 -6.73 -16.63
CA ARG A 65 5.24 -6.51 -17.83
C ARG A 65 6.46 -7.43 -17.96
N PHE A 66 6.99 -7.96 -16.87
CA PHE A 66 8.06 -8.97 -16.93
C PHE A 66 7.54 -10.39 -17.16
N ALA A 67 6.29 -10.69 -16.80
CA ALA A 67 5.70 -12.00 -17.00
C ALA A 67 5.31 -12.31 -18.47
N ASP A 68 5.15 -11.30 -19.33
CA ASP A 68 4.82 -11.47 -20.77
C ASP A 68 6.04 -11.74 -21.67
N SER A 69 7.25 -11.87 -21.11
CA SER A 69 8.50 -12.00 -21.91
C SER A 69 9.07 -13.42 -21.99
N PHE A 70 8.37 -14.44 -21.49
CA PHE A 70 8.84 -15.85 -21.51
C PHE A 70 7.90 -16.80 -22.26
N ASP A 71 7.33 -16.35 -23.39
CA ASP A 71 6.72 -17.26 -24.37
C ASP A 71 7.30 -16.99 -25.78
N HIS A 72 8.59 -17.27 -25.95
CA HIS A 72 9.20 -17.55 -27.26
C HIS A 72 10.37 -18.52 -27.16
#